data_AF-A0A956J580-F1
#
_entry.id   AF-A0A956J580-F1
#
_cell.length_a   1.000
_cell.length_b   1.000
_cell.length_c   1.000
_cell.angle_alpha   90.00
_cell.angle_beta   90.00
_cell.angle_gamma   90.00
#
_symmetry.space_group_name_H-M   'P 1'
#
loop_
_entity.id
_entity.type
_entity.pdbx_description
1 polymer ?
#
loop_
_entity_poly.entity_id
_entity_poly.type
_entity_poly.pdbx_seq_one_letter_code
_entity_poly.pdbx_strand_id
1 'polypeptide(L)'
;MRASPRLSLSLTPLTRAHWLCGALLLAACGGAPAEPHAPQANPTGAEAPPQSLASTSETPVDHVEDAGFDLSIRTGEVAVGSEATAEVELLSKQPFKCNDKYPYKFTSAASEGLEFSTPEVTSDQATIGHDRVVMKIPFKATTPGVHTLSGKFAFSICTSDQCRIEKRDLSLKFEAK
;
A
#
# COMPACT_ATOMS: atom_id res chain seq x y z
N MET A 1 -32.42 -6.99 38.26
CA MET A 1 -33.08 -8.27 37.88
C MET A 1 -33.86 -8.06 36.60
N ARG A 2 -33.81 -9.04 35.68
CA ARG A 2 -34.43 -9.12 34.35
C ARG A 2 -33.65 -8.43 33.22
N ALA A 3 -33.47 -9.01 32.04
CA ALA A 3 -33.38 -10.39 31.56
C ALA A 3 -32.93 -10.22 30.09
N SER A 4 -31.78 -10.76 29.72
CA SER A 4 -31.33 -10.77 28.33
C SER A 4 -32.17 -11.75 27.49
N PRO A 5 -32.47 -11.44 26.22
CA PRO A 5 -32.74 -12.48 25.24
C PRO A 5 -31.46 -12.79 24.44
N ARG A 6 -31.02 -14.04 24.58
CA ARG A 6 -30.20 -14.77 23.60
C ARG A 6 -31.03 -14.96 22.31
N LEU A 7 -30.39 -14.96 21.14
CA LEU A 7 -30.76 -15.68 19.89
C LEU A 7 -29.91 -15.03 18.78
N SER A 8 -29.32 -15.71 17.79
CA SER A 8 -29.26 -17.12 17.45
C SER A 8 -28.05 -17.27 16.50
N LEU A 9 -27.18 -18.25 16.74
CA LEU A 9 -26.17 -18.67 15.77
C LEU A 9 -26.86 -19.29 14.56
N SER A 10 -26.42 -18.95 13.35
CA SER A 10 -26.72 -19.70 12.14
C SER A 10 -25.40 -20.05 11.44
N LEU A 11 -24.87 -21.21 11.79
CA LEU A 11 -23.83 -21.89 11.02
C LEU A 11 -24.44 -22.33 9.68
N THR A 12 -23.86 -21.90 8.57
CA THR A 12 -24.02 -22.60 7.29
C THR A 12 -22.64 -23.10 6.83
N PRO A 13 -22.47 -24.41 6.62
CA PRO A 13 -21.32 -24.96 5.92
C PRO A 13 -21.64 -25.02 4.43
N LEU A 14 -20.78 -24.49 3.56
CA LEU A 14 -20.92 -24.70 2.11
C LEU A 14 -19.59 -25.11 1.46
N THR A 15 -19.42 -26.43 1.46
CA THR A 15 -18.90 -27.29 0.39
C THR A 15 -17.62 -26.89 -0.37
N ARG A 16 -16.59 -27.70 -0.11
CA ARG A 16 -15.49 -28.09 -1.00
C ARG A 16 -15.93 -28.27 -2.47
N ALA A 17 -15.20 -27.66 -3.39
CA ALA A 17 -15.08 -28.13 -4.77
C ALA A 17 -13.61 -28.45 -5.07
N HIS A 18 -13.30 -29.74 -5.12
CA HIS A 18 -12.08 -30.27 -5.73
C HIS A 18 -12.24 -30.22 -7.25
N TRP A 19 -11.25 -29.72 -7.98
CA TRP A 19 -11.08 -30.04 -9.39
C TRP A 19 -9.74 -30.75 -9.60
N LEU A 20 -9.88 -31.90 -10.25
CA LEU A 20 -8.89 -32.91 -10.58
C LEU A 20 -8.14 -32.55 -11.88
N CYS A 21 -6.93 -33.10 -11.98
CA CYS A 21 -6.28 -33.70 -13.16
C CYS A 21 -6.34 -33.00 -14.53
N GLY A 22 -5.16 -32.67 -15.05
CA GLY A 22 -4.88 -32.60 -16.48
C GLY A 22 -3.37 -32.74 -16.74
N ALA A 23 -2.93 -33.94 -17.10
CA ALA A 23 -1.54 -34.30 -17.41
C ALA A 23 -1.29 -34.33 -18.94
N LEU A 24 0.00 -34.38 -19.32
CA LEU A 24 0.58 -34.73 -20.65
C LEU A 24 0.42 -33.68 -21.77
N LEU A 25 1.38 -33.40 -22.66
CA LEU A 25 2.41 -34.24 -23.32
C LEU A 25 3.54 -33.38 -23.94
N LEU A 26 4.71 -34.02 -24.12
CA LEU A 26 5.93 -33.54 -24.78
C LEU A 26 5.82 -33.40 -26.32
N ALA A 27 6.54 -32.42 -26.90
CA ALA A 27 7.21 -32.46 -28.22
C ALA A 27 8.18 -31.25 -28.30
N ALA A 28 9.51 -31.38 -28.23
CA ALA A 28 10.48 -31.94 -29.20
C ALA A 28 10.67 -31.07 -30.48
N CYS A 29 11.77 -30.30 -30.51
CA CYS A 29 12.59 -29.86 -31.67
C CYS A 29 13.65 -28.89 -31.09
N GLY A 30 14.97 -29.11 -31.12
CA GLY A 30 15.78 -29.75 -32.15
C GLY A 30 16.47 -28.66 -32.98
N GLY A 31 17.67 -28.21 -32.58
CA GLY A 31 18.50 -27.34 -33.40
C GLY A 31 19.47 -26.45 -32.64
N ALA A 32 20.70 -26.94 -32.45
CA ALA A 32 21.88 -26.10 -32.25
C ALA A 32 22.91 -26.49 -33.32
N PRO A 33 23.58 -25.50 -33.92
CA PRO A 33 25.04 -25.51 -33.85
C PRO A 33 25.58 -24.16 -33.37
N ALA A 34 26.67 -24.27 -32.60
CA ALA A 34 27.44 -23.17 -32.07
C ALA A 34 28.31 -22.51 -33.15
N GLU A 35 28.45 -21.18 -33.09
CA GLU A 35 29.59 -20.46 -33.63
C GLU A 35 30.30 -19.68 -32.50
N PRO A 36 31.64 -19.73 -32.43
CA PRO A 36 32.42 -19.17 -31.34
C PRO A 36 32.73 -17.69 -31.61
N HIS A 37 32.09 -16.79 -30.87
CA HIS A 37 32.53 -15.39 -30.80
C HIS A 37 33.43 -15.18 -29.59
N ALA A 38 34.64 -14.69 -29.89
CA ALA A 38 35.74 -14.45 -28.98
C ALA A 38 35.39 -13.46 -27.85
N PRO A 39 36.07 -13.55 -26.69
CA PRO A 39 35.86 -12.63 -25.58
C PRO A 39 36.44 -11.25 -25.91
N GLN A 40 35.59 -10.27 -26.18
CA GLN A 40 35.98 -8.86 -26.10
C GLN A 40 35.95 -8.42 -24.63
N ALA A 41 37.14 -8.38 -24.03
CA ALA A 41 37.42 -7.57 -22.87
C ALA A 41 37.38 -6.08 -23.27
N ASN A 42 36.59 -5.28 -22.55
CA ASN A 42 36.82 -3.84 -22.42
C ASN A 42 36.19 -3.33 -21.12
N PRO A 43 36.67 -2.18 -20.59
CA PRO A 43 37.18 -2.12 -19.24
C PRO A 43 36.20 -1.56 -18.23
N THR A 44 36.49 -1.88 -16.96
CA THR A 44 36.37 -1.03 -15.76
C THR A 44 35.93 0.40 -16.05
N GLY A 45 34.64 0.67 -15.82
CA GLY A 45 34.09 2.00 -15.62
C GLY A 45 33.54 2.06 -14.20
N ALA A 46 34.17 2.87 -13.37
CA ALA A 46 33.87 3.06 -11.97
C ALA A 46 32.42 3.50 -11.73
N GLU A 47 31.80 2.84 -10.77
CA GLU A 47 31.04 3.41 -9.66
C GLU A 47 30.59 4.88 -9.82
N ALA A 48 29.29 5.06 -10.02
CA ALA A 48 28.57 6.21 -9.47
C ALA A 48 27.50 5.65 -8.53
N PRO A 49 27.57 5.90 -7.21
CA PRO A 49 26.56 5.44 -6.27
C PRO A 49 25.19 6.06 -6.60
N PRO A 50 24.08 5.37 -6.28
CA PRO A 50 22.75 5.93 -6.46
C PRO A 50 22.67 7.26 -5.70
N GLN A 51 22.42 8.35 -6.41
CA GLN A 51 21.98 9.60 -5.83
C GLN A 51 20.55 9.40 -5.31
N SER A 52 20.45 8.70 -4.18
CA SER A 52 19.32 8.83 -3.24
C SER A 52 19.41 10.23 -2.66
N LEU A 53 18.90 11.21 -3.41
CA LEU A 53 18.80 12.58 -2.95
C LEU A 53 17.81 12.61 -1.78
N ALA A 54 18.38 12.90 -0.62
CA ALA A 54 17.77 13.58 0.52
C ALA A 54 16.58 12.88 1.19
N SER A 55 16.90 12.04 2.18
CA SER A 55 16.18 12.07 3.45
C SER A 55 16.34 13.48 4.05
N THR A 56 15.43 14.38 3.67
CA THR A 56 15.31 15.67 4.34
C THR A 56 14.60 15.40 5.66
N SER A 57 15.07 16.02 6.75
CA SER A 57 14.39 16.00 8.03
C SER A 57 13.02 16.65 7.86
N GLU A 58 11.97 15.84 7.76
CA GLU A 58 10.64 16.26 7.32
C GLU A 58 9.74 16.56 8.53
N THR A 59 9.37 17.83 8.67
CA THR A 59 8.12 18.24 9.30
C THR A 59 7.01 17.26 8.91
N PRO A 60 6.12 16.84 9.83
CA PRO A 60 5.01 15.96 9.47
C PRO A 60 4.28 16.50 8.25
N VAL A 61 4.22 15.69 7.19
CA VAL A 61 3.53 16.04 5.96
C VAL A 61 2.25 15.23 5.90
N ASP A 62 1.15 15.85 6.33
CA ASP A 62 -0.19 15.27 6.22
C ASP A 62 -0.80 15.47 4.81
N HIS A 63 -0.18 16.33 3.99
CA HIS A 63 -0.62 16.65 2.63
C HIS A 63 0.55 16.85 1.66
N VAL A 64 0.48 16.19 0.50
CA VAL A 64 1.46 16.25 -0.58
C VAL A 64 0.74 16.62 -1.87
N GLU A 65 1.07 17.78 -2.42
CA GLU A 65 0.59 18.21 -3.73
C GLU A 65 1.67 17.98 -4.80
N ASP A 66 1.28 17.36 -5.92
CA ASP A 66 2.12 17.15 -7.10
C ASP A 66 1.37 17.61 -8.37
N ALA A 67 2.09 17.72 -9.49
CA ALA A 67 1.46 18.01 -10.78
C ALA A 67 0.49 16.90 -11.20
N GLY A 68 0.79 15.64 -10.85
CA GLY A 68 -0.04 14.49 -11.25
C GLY A 68 -1.11 14.08 -10.25
N PHE A 69 -1.05 14.55 -8.99
CA PHE A 69 -1.97 14.12 -7.95
C PHE A 69 -1.99 15.06 -6.74
N ASP A 70 -2.95 14.83 -5.86
CA ASP A 70 -3.04 15.36 -4.50
C ASP A 70 -3.17 14.17 -3.54
N LEU A 71 -2.38 14.13 -2.47
CA LEU A 71 -2.35 13.04 -1.51
C LEU A 71 -2.45 13.59 -0.10
N SER A 72 -3.40 13.11 0.70
CA SER A 72 -3.58 13.53 2.09
C SER A 72 -3.79 12.35 3.03
N ILE A 73 -3.50 12.55 4.30
CA ILE A 73 -3.86 11.65 5.39
C ILE A 73 -4.61 12.41 6.48
N ARG A 74 -5.71 11.84 6.97
CA ARG A 74 -6.53 12.45 8.02
C ARG A 74 -7.09 11.39 8.97
N THR A 75 -7.50 11.81 10.16
CA THR A 75 -8.25 10.98 11.10
C THR A 75 -9.32 11.80 11.79
N GLY A 76 -10.34 11.13 12.31
CA GLY A 76 -11.38 11.75 13.13
C GLY A 76 -10.95 11.90 14.59
N GLU A 77 -11.93 11.94 15.48
CA GLU A 77 -11.65 11.88 16.91
C GLU A 77 -11.10 10.50 17.30
N VAL A 78 -10.02 10.50 18.09
CA VAL A 78 -9.37 9.27 18.55
C VAL A 78 -9.53 9.15 20.05
N ALA A 79 -10.23 8.11 20.49
CA ALA A 79 -10.34 7.76 21.90
C ALA A 79 -9.22 6.79 22.30
N VAL A 80 -8.58 7.02 23.44
CA VAL A 80 -7.54 6.14 23.96
C VAL A 80 -8.10 4.73 24.20
N GLY A 81 -7.37 3.71 23.76
CA GLY A 81 -7.73 2.31 23.90
C GLY A 81 -8.82 1.83 22.93
N SER A 82 -9.39 2.71 22.10
CA SER A 82 -10.39 2.35 21.09
C SER A 82 -9.76 2.21 19.71
N GLU A 83 -10.31 1.32 18.89
CA GLU A 83 -9.93 1.23 17.49
C GLU A 83 -10.39 2.49 16.75
N ALA A 84 -9.45 3.10 16.03
CA ALA A 84 -9.63 4.28 15.21
C ALA A 84 -9.20 3.99 13.77
N THR A 85 -9.52 4.91 12.86
CA THR A 85 -9.15 4.78 11.45
C THR A 85 -8.58 6.10 10.94
N ALA A 86 -7.43 6.01 10.29
CA ALA A 86 -6.92 7.09 9.44
C ALA A 86 -7.30 6.79 7.99
N GLU A 87 -7.62 7.84 7.24
CA GLU A 87 -7.90 7.76 5.81
C GLU A 87 -6.76 8.39 5.04
N VAL A 88 -6.13 7.63 4.16
CA VAL A 88 -5.27 8.16 3.11
C VAL A 88 -6.11 8.36 1.86
N GLU A 89 -6.13 9.59 1.35
CA GLU A 89 -6.87 9.98 0.16
C GLU A 89 -5.91 10.42 -0.94
N LEU A 90 -5.98 9.75 -2.08
CA LEU A 90 -5.27 10.10 -3.31
C LEU A 90 -6.29 10.60 -4.32
N LEU A 91 -6.06 11.77 -4.90
CA LEU A 91 -6.79 12.33 -6.02
C LEU A 91 -5.84 12.47 -7.21
N SER A 92 -6.09 11.77 -8.31
CA SER A 92 -5.29 11.96 -9.53
C SER A 92 -5.73 13.20 -10.30
N LYS A 93 -4.78 13.95 -10.84
CA LYS A 93 -5.02 15.10 -11.71
C LYS A 93 -4.88 14.68 -13.17
N GLN A 94 -5.67 15.27 -14.07
CA GLN A 94 -5.55 15.01 -15.51
C GLN A 94 -4.12 15.33 -16.00
N PRO A 95 -3.56 14.54 -16.95
CA PRO A 95 -4.19 13.44 -17.70
C PRO A 95 -4.10 12.07 -16.99
N PHE A 96 -3.79 12.04 -15.69
CA PHE A 96 -3.65 10.80 -14.95
C PHE A 96 -4.99 10.29 -14.38
N LYS A 97 -5.07 8.97 -14.19
CA LYS A 97 -6.09 8.23 -13.46
C LYS A 97 -5.45 7.31 -12.42
N CYS A 98 -6.19 6.92 -11.40
CA CYS A 98 -5.77 5.90 -10.45
C CYS A 98 -5.66 4.53 -11.15
N ASN A 99 -4.56 3.81 -10.92
CA ASN A 99 -4.31 2.48 -11.49
C ASN A 99 -5.10 1.42 -10.71
N ASP A 100 -6.01 0.68 -11.35
CA ASP A 100 -6.76 -0.41 -10.73
C ASP A 100 -6.04 -1.78 -10.80
N LYS A 101 -4.92 -1.86 -11.51
CA LYS A 101 -4.13 -3.09 -11.70
C LYS A 101 -2.90 -3.18 -10.81
N TYR A 102 -2.38 -2.05 -10.33
CA TYR A 102 -1.21 -2.01 -9.44
C TYR A 102 -1.67 -1.80 -7.99
N PRO A 103 -1.12 -2.56 -7.02
CA PRO A 103 -1.59 -2.48 -5.65
C PRO A 103 -1.25 -1.13 -5.01
N TYR A 104 -2.24 -0.57 -4.32
CA TYR A 104 -2.05 0.45 -3.29
C TYR A 104 -1.63 -0.21 -2.00
N LYS A 105 -0.68 0.41 -1.29
CA LYS A 105 -0.16 -0.10 -0.04
C LYS A 105 0.25 1.01 0.91
N PHE A 106 -0.14 0.92 2.17
CA PHE A 106 0.37 1.76 3.24
C PHE A 106 1.15 0.91 4.24
N THR A 107 2.42 1.28 4.49
CA THR A 107 3.25 0.64 5.52
C THR A 107 3.45 1.62 6.66
N SER A 108 2.82 1.33 7.80
CA SER A 108 2.90 2.14 9.01
C SER A 108 4.29 2.05 9.62
N ALA A 109 4.85 3.18 10.02
CA ALA A 109 6.05 3.22 10.84
C ALA A 109 5.69 2.95 12.31
N ALA A 110 6.58 2.28 13.03
CA ALA A 110 6.41 2.12 14.47
C ALA A 110 6.41 3.49 15.15
N SER A 111 5.43 3.72 16.03
CA SER A 111 5.34 4.92 16.85
C SER A 111 5.02 4.52 18.28
N GLU A 112 5.67 5.16 19.25
CA GLU A 112 5.30 5.02 20.65
C GLU A 112 3.84 5.46 20.83
N GLY A 113 3.11 4.75 21.69
CA GLY A 113 1.71 5.06 21.97
C GLY A 113 0.71 4.65 20.88
N LEU A 114 1.16 4.06 19.76
CA LEU A 114 0.28 3.56 18.69
C LEU A 114 0.45 2.06 18.47
N GLU A 115 -0.68 1.36 18.36
CA GLU A 115 -0.73 -0.05 17.93
C GLU A 115 -1.43 -0.16 16.58
N PHE A 116 -0.86 -0.98 15.70
CA PHE A 116 -1.43 -1.28 14.39
C PHE A 116 -1.80 -2.75 14.32
N SER A 117 -3.10 -3.06 14.21
CA SER A 117 -3.58 -4.43 14.00
C SER A 117 -3.03 -5.04 12.71
N THR A 118 -2.80 -4.20 11.71
CA THR A 118 -2.20 -4.58 10.43
C THR A 118 -1.23 -3.48 10.00
N PRO A 119 0.09 -3.62 10.26
CA PRO A 119 1.06 -2.56 9.95
C PRO A 119 1.21 -2.31 8.45
N GLU A 120 0.86 -3.30 7.61
CA GLU A 120 0.81 -3.17 6.15
C GLU A 120 -0.63 -3.31 5.66
N VAL A 121 -1.21 -2.21 5.21
CA VAL A 121 -2.56 -2.15 4.65
C VAL A 121 -2.47 -2.20 3.14
N THR A 122 -3.26 -3.06 2.48
CA THR A 122 -3.22 -3.21 1.02
C THR A 122 -4.51 -2.75 0.36
N SER A 123 -4.66 -3.01 -0.93
CA SER A 123 -5.80 -2.55 -1.74
C SER A 123 -7.15 -3.13 -1.31
N ASP A 124 -7.14 -4.18 -0.50
CA ASP A 124 -8.34 -4.78 0.11
C ASP A 124 -9.06 -3.82 1.06
N GLN A 125 -8.34 -2.89 1.70
CA GLN A 125 -8.89 -1.84 2.56
C GLN A 125 -9.04 -0.50 1.84
N ALA A 126 -8.94 -0.48 0.51
CA ALA A 126 -9.05 0.71 -0.31
C ALA A 126 -10.31 0.72 -1.18
N THR A 127 -10.97 1.86 -1.25
CA THR A 127 -11.97 2.14 -2.28
C THR A 127 -11.26 2.80 -3.45
N ILE A 128 -11.22 2.11 -4.59
CA ILE A 128 -10.50 2.55 -5.80
C ILE A 128 -11.53 3.02 -6.84
N GLY A 129 -11.54 4.31 -7.12
CA GLY A 129 -12.27 4.95 -8.21
C GLY A 129 -11.35 5.30 -9.38
N HIS A 130 -11.93 5.96 -10.41
CA HIS A 130 -11.17 6.37 -11.60
C HIS A 130 -10.11 7.43 -11.28
N ASP A 131 -10.48 8.43 -10.48
CA ASP A 131 -9.67 9.60 -10.15
C ASP A 131 -9.38 9.74 -8.66
N ARG A 132 -9.89 8.82 -7.83
CA ARG A 132 -9.82 8.89 -6.38
C ARG A 132 -9.58 7.53 -5.76
N VAL A 133 -8.70 7.45 -4.78
CA VAL A 133 -8.50 6.29 -3.92
C VAL A 133 -8.59 6.71 -2.46
N VAL A 134 -9.33 5.95 -1.66
CA VAL A 134 -9.40 6.15 -0.21
C VAL A 134 -9.03 4.84 0.48
N MET A 135 -7.92 4.84 1.23
CA MET A 135 -7.43 3.69 1.99
C MET A 135 -7.63 3.91 3.50
N LYS A 136 -8.20 2.91 4.18
CA LYS A 136 -8.46 2.94 5.62
C LYS A 136 -7.35 2.23 6.39
N ILE A 137 -6.71 2.93 7.30
CA ILE A 137 -5.61 2.42 8.14
C ILE A 137 -6.14 2.26 9.57
N PRO A 138 -6.39 1.02 10.03
CA PRO A 138 -6.81 0.78 11.41
C PRO A 138 -5.64 0.94 12.37
N PHE A 139 -5.86 1.67 13.46
CA PHE A 139 -4.87 1.82 14.53
C PHE A 139 -5.57 2.03 15.88
N LYS A 140 -4.81 1.94 16.96
CA LYS A 140 -5.28 2.23 18.32
C LYS A 140 -4.23 3.08 19.04
N ALA A 141 -4.65 4.21 19.60
CA ALA A 141 -3.81 4.98 20.52
C ALA A 141 -3.87 4.34 21.91
N THR A 142 -2.72 4.04 22.52
CA THR A 142 -2.62 3.35 23.83
C THR A 142 -2.42 4.31 24.99
N THR A 143 -2.05 5.56 24.72
CA THR A 143 -1.87 6.62 25.71
C THR A 143 -2.57 7.92 25.27
N PRO A 144 -3.01 8.78 26.21
CA PRO A 144 -3.56 10.09 25.86
C PRO A 144 -2.47 11.05 25.38
N GLY A 145 -2.88 12.10 24.67
CA GLY A 145 -2.02 13.21 24.26
C GLY A 145 -1.74 13.24 22.75
N VAL A 146 -0.72 14.00 22.37
CA VAL A 146 -0.37 14.21 20.96
C VAL A 146 0.45 13.03 20.44
N HIS A 147 -0.02 12.44 19.35
CA HIS A 147 0.60 11.32 18.65
C HIS A 147 0.94 11.70 17.22
N THR A 148 1.82 10.91 16.60
CA THR A 148 2.14 11.02 15.17
C THR A 148 1.97 9.66 14.51
N LEU A 149 0.96 9.50 13.65
CA LEU A 149 0.85 8.36 12.76
C LEU A 149 1.66 8.67 11.51
N SER A 150 2.68 7.86 11.22
CA SER A 150 3.48 8.00 10.01
C SER A 150 3.61 6.70 9.24
N GLY A 151 3.90 6.79 7.95
CA GLY A 151 4.11 5.62 7.12
C GLY A 151 4.33 5.97 5.66
N LYS A 152 4.57 4.94 4.86
CA LYS A 152 4.85 5.07 3.42
C LYS A 152 3.67 4.57 2.62
N PHE A 153 3.11 5.44 1.78
CA PHE A 153 2.06 5.10 0.83
C PHE A 153 2.66 4.84 -0.57
N ALA A 154 2.52 3.61 -1.06
CA ALA A 154 2.89 3.21 -2.40
C ALA A 154 1.66 3.11 -3.29
N PHE A 155 1.70 3.74 -4.46
CA PHE A 155 0.59 3.80 -5.39
C PHE A 155 1.06 3.96 -6.84
N SER A 156 0.13 3.85 -7.79
CA SER A 156 0.41 4.17 -9.18
C SER A 156 -0.72 4.99 -9.80
N ILE A 157 -0.35 6.00 -10.58
CA ILE A 157 -1.24 6.78 -11.43
C ILE A 157 -0.82 6.60 -12.89
N CYS A 158 -1.79 6.49 -13.81
CA CYS A 158 -1.52 6.18 -15.20
C CYS A 158 -2.14 7.22 -16.14
N THR A 159 -1.50 7.47 -17.26
CA THR A 159 -2.14 8.04 -18.45
C THR A 159 -2.78 6.92 -19.28
N SER A 160 -3.14 7.19 -20.53
CA SER A 160 -3.53 6.12 -21.47
C SER A 160 -2.39 5.15 -21.78
N ASP A 161 -1.13 5.64 -21.75
CA ASP A 161 0.00 4.94 -22.35
C ASP A 161 1.02 4.47 -21.31
N GLN A 162 1.13 5.17 -20.18
CA GLN A 162 2.19 4.96 -19.19
C GLN A 162 1.69 5.12 -17.76
N CYS A 163 2.23 4.30 -16.85
CA CYS A 163 1.98 4.38 -15.43
C CYS A 163 3.22 4.89 -14.69
N ARG A 164 3.02 5.82 -13.76
CA ARG A 164 4.01 6.25 -12.78
C ARG A 164 3.76 5.50 -11.48
N ILE A 165 4.81 4.94 -10.89
CA ILE A 165 4.76 4.31 -9.57
C ILE A 165 5.40 5.28 -8.59
N GLU A 166 4.68 5.61 -7.53
CA GLU A 166 5.08 6.60 -6.54
C GLU A 166 5.13 5.96 -5.15
N LYS A 167 6.01 6.50 -4.31
CA LYS A 167 6.07 6.21 -2.89
C LYS A 167 6.21 7.53 -2.16
N ARG A 168 5.27 7.85 -1.30
CA ARG A 168 5.27 9.10 -0.51
C ARG A 168 5.21 8.76 0.96
N ASP A 169 6.05 9.43 1.74
CA ASP A 169 5.99 9.39 3.20
C ASP A 169 4.88 10.36 3.64
N LEU A 170 4.02 9.89 4.53
CA LEU A 170 2.93 10.66 5.12
C LEU A 170 3.06 10.63 6.63
N SER A 171 2.70 11.74 7.27
CA SER A 171 2.81 11.88 8.72
C SER A 171 1.72 12.81 9.24
N LEU A 172 0.86 12.28 10.09
CA LEU A 172 -0.30 12.95 10.67
C LEU A 172 -0.10 13.12 12.17
N LYS A 173 -0.09 14.37 12.64
CA LYS A 173 -0.22 14.68 14.07
C LYS A 173 -1.69 14.75 14.47
N PHE A 174 -2.06 14.11 15.57
CA PHE A 174 -3.40 14.17 16.14
C PHE A 174 -3.35 14.05 17.67
N GLU A 175 -4.44 14.37 18.35
CA GLU A 175 -4.58 14.24 19.81
C GLU A 175 -5.54 13.10 20.15
N ALA A 176 -5.08 12.14 20.96
CA ALA A 176 -5.92 11.08 21.51
C ALA A 176 -6.44 11.48 22.91
N LYS A 177 -7.75 11.28 23.14
CA LYS A 177 -8.44 11.68 24.36
C LYS A 177 -9.07 10.52 25.11
#